data_AF-A0A836LYT5-F1
#
_entry.id   AF-A0A836LYT5-F1
#
_cell.length_a   1.000
_cell.length_b   1.000
_cell.length_c   1.000
_cell.angle_alpha   90.00
_cell.angle_beta   90.00
_cell.angle_gamma   90.00
#
_symmetry.space_group_name_H-M   'P 1'
#
loop_
_entity.id
_entity.type
_entity.pdbx_description
1 polymer ?
#
loop_
_entity_poly.entity_id
_entity_poly.type
_entity_poly.pdbx_seq_one_letter_code
_entity_poly.pdbx_strand_id
1 'polypeptide(L)'
;MYPLMTNVTAQFVDDNGKPLTGGQVWTYESGTTTPKATYVDPDGGAKNTNPIILDEAGRANIYLDDGAYRVRVLSADGGLIADTNKLSRYVTSTELDEFIQQVQDGLDELNQVKESLNTIVEQGIEAQKGVAGGLAPLDENDKIDPLYLKTSDALDVDDSKTLATSKAVKTLQDKKLEKKDLASGDAPIFAVRGYGSFTGDGEKIGTGGNFKSATRISMGLFEVELETPMPDANYCVLPTCTRQGGGDAQAANPDGGFAQTTTKFRIICAYGGDNTQGYFNPSRINFIVI
;
A
#
# COMPACT_ATOMS: atom_id res chain seq x y z
N MET A 1 13.43 -83.04 21.21
CA MET A 1 14.27 -82.31 22.18
C MET A 1 14.94 -81.19 21.40
N TYR A 2 14.41 -79.97 21.49
CA TYR A 2 15.07 -78.80 20.89
C TYR A 2 16.23 -78.41 21.81
N PRO A 3 17.45 -78.17 21.28
CA PRO A 3 18.49 -77.60 22.11
C PRO A 3 18.02 -76.22 22.60
N LEU A 4 17.99 -76.03 23.92
CA LEU A 4 17.86 -74.72 24.54
C LEU A 4 19.15 -73.96 24.25
N MET A 5 19.19 -73.24 23.13
CA MET A 5 20.28 -72.31 22.85
C MET A 5 20.05 -71.07 23.71
N THR A 6 20.62 -71.07 24.91
CA THR A 6 20.39 -70.02 25.93
C THR A 6 21.19 -68.74 25.67
N ASN A 7 22.23 -68.80 24.84
CA ASN A 7 23.09 -67.67 24.51
C ASN A 7 23.89 -67.90 23.21
N VAL A 8 24.17 -66.81 22.49
CA VAL A 8 25.14 -66.79 21.38
C VAL A 8 26.46 -66.28 21.96
N THR A 9 27.49 -67.12 21.92
CA THR A 9 28.83 -66.78 22.43
C THR A 9 29.80 -66.66 21.27
N ALA A 10 30.61 -65.60 21.24
CA ALA A 10 31.65 -65.44 20.24
C ALA A 10 32.79 -66.42 20.51
N GLN A 11 33.29 -67.09 19.48
CA GLN A 11 34.49 -67.92 19.54
C GLN A 11 35.55 -67.35 18.59
N PHE A 12 36.76 -67.20 19.10
CA PHE A 12 37.91 -66.75 18.35
C PHE A 12 38.91 -67.89 18.22
N VAL A 13 39.56 -67.95 17.06
CA VAL A 13 40.57 -68.95 16.74
C VAL A 13 41.85 -68.27 16.28
N ASP A 14 42.97 -68.96 16.43
CA ASP A 14 44.24 -68.56 15.85
C ASP A 14 44.29 -68.83 14.34
N ASP A 15 45.37 -68.40 13.68
CA ASP A 15 45.59 -68.59 12.24
C ASP A 15 45.64 -70.07 11.81
N ASN A 16 45.81 -70.98 12.76
CA ASN A 16 45.84 -72.43 12.55
C ASN A 16 44.48 -73.09 12.84
N GLY A 17 43.45 -72.30 13.14
CA GLY A 17 42.08 -72.76 13.43
C GLY A 17 41.89 -73.34 14.82
N LYS A 18 42.85 -73.17 15.75
CA LYS A 18 42.70 -73.61 17.14
C LYS A 18 42.03 -72.53 17.99
N PRO A 19 41.26 -72.91 19.03
CA PRO A 19 40.74 -71.95 20.00
C PRO A 19 41.81 -70.99 20.54
N LEU A 20 41.50 -69.69 20.55
CA LEU A 20 42.41 -68.65 21.04
C LEU A 20 42.34 -68.54 22.57
N THR A 21 42.78 -69.57 23.27
CA THR A 21 42.78 -69.65 24.73
C THR A 21 43.54 -68.49 25.37
N GLY A 22 42.90 -67.75 26.28
CA GLY A 22 43.50 -66.61 26.96
C GLY A 22 43.76 -65.39 26.06
N GLY A 23 43.27 -65.39 24.83
CA GLY A 23 43.34 -64.24 23.93
C GLY A 23 42.61 -63.01 24.48
N GLN A 24 42.93 -61.85 23.92
CA GLN A 24 42.41 -60.56 24.35
C GLN A 24 41.58 -59.92 23.24
N VAL A 25 40.34 -59.55 23.53
CA VAL A 25 39.49 -58.80 22.60
C VAL A 25 39.35 -57.37 23.11
N TRP A 26 39.81 -56.42 22.31
CA TRP A 26 39.71 -54.99 22.58
C TRP A 26 38.61 -54.37 21.73
N THR A 27 37.77 -53.54 22.37
CA THR A 27 36.64 -52.88 21.71
C THR A 27 36.80 -51.36 21.78
N TYR A 28 36.67 -50.68 20.64
CA TYR A 28 36.83 -49.23 20.55
C TYR A 28 35.69 -48.60 19.76
N GLU A 29 35.49 -47.28 19.93
CA GLU A 29 34.70 -46.50 18.99
C GLU A 29 35.29 -46.66 17.59
N SER A 30 34.42 -46.91 16.59
CA SER A 30 34.83 -47.17 15.22
C SER A 30 35.81 -46.10 14.70
N GLY A 31 36.93 -46.55 14.13
CA GLY A 31 37.99 -45.66 13.60
C GLY A 31 38.91 -45.03 14.65
N THR A 32 38.74 -45.34 15.94
CA THR A 32 39.57 -44.78 17.02
C THR A 32 40.29 -45.87 17.82
N THR A 33 40.96 -45.48 18.90
CA THR A 33 41.45 -46.35 19.98
C THR A 33 40.81 -45.99 21.32
N THR A 34 39.70 -45.24 21.31
CA THR A 34 38.93 -44.91 22.52
C THR A 34 38.11 -46.12 22.93
N PRO A 35 38.32 -46.70 24.12
CA PRO A 35 37.57 -47.88 24.57
C PRO A 35 36.06 -47.67 24.52
N LYS A 36 35.33 -48.61 23.90
CA LYS A 36 33.87 -48.64 23.88
C LYS A 36 33.35 -49.84 24.63
N ALA A 37 32.33 -49.63 25.47
CA ALA A 37 31.77 -50.68 26.31
C ALA A 37 31.09 -51.78 25.47
N THR A 38 31.18 -53.02 25.95
CA THR A 38 30.35 -54.14 25.50
C THR A 38 29.77 -54.82 26.73
N TYR A 39 28.78 -55.69 26.56
CA TYR A 39 28.02 -56.27 27.66
C TYR A 39 28.06 -57.80 27.65
N VAL A 40 27.86 -58.41 28.82
CA VAL A 40 27.83 -59.87 29.02
C VAL A 40 26.50 -60.49 28.59
N ASP A 41 25.47 -59.67 28.43
CA ASP A 41 24.09 -60.02 28.11
C ASP A 41 23.50 -59.02 27.08
N PRO A 42 22.47 -59.41 26.32
CA PRO A 42 21.87 -58.55 25.29
C PRO A 42 21.09 -57.36 25.87
N ASP A 43 20.68 -57.42 27.14
CA ASP A 43 19.90 -56.36 27.81
C ASP A 43 20.79 -55.22 28.32
N GLY A 44 22.11 -55.31 28.13
CA GLY A 44 23.07 -54.29 28.53
C GLY A 44 23.33 -54.24 30.04
N GLY A 45 23.04 -55.32 30.77
CA GLY A 45 23.08 -55.36 32.23
C GLY A 45 24.47 -55.15 32.81
N ALA A 46 25.40 -56.09 32.57
CA ALA A 46 26.78 -55.98 33.06
C ALA A 46 27.80 -55.74 31.95
N LYS A 47 28.67 -54.74 32.15
CA LYS A 47 29.73 -54.38 31.20
C LYS A 47 30.89 -55.37 31.27
N ASN A 48 31.38 -55.76 30.09
CA ASN A 48 32.64 -56.47 29.95
C ASN A 48 33.83 -55.58 30.34
N THR A 49 34.92 -56.20 30.77
CA THR A 49 36.23 -55.55 30.86
C THR A 49 36.74 -55.17 29.47
N ASN A 50 37.70 -54.25 29.38
CA ASN A 50 38.37 -53.94 28.12
C ASN A 50 39.90 -53.93 28.37
N PRO A 51 40.62 -55.00 28.00
CA PRO A 51 40.19 -56.08 27.10
C PRO A 51 39.23 -57.09 27.74
N ILE A 52 38.45 -57.78 26.90
CA ILE A 52 37.76 -59.04 27.26
C ILE A 52 38.79 -60.18 27.15
N ILE A 53 38.94 -60.98 28.21
CA ILE A 53 39.82 -62.16 28.20
C ILE A 53 39.02 -63.41 27.81
N LEU A 54 39.52 -64.16 26.83
CA LEU A 54 38.87 -65.37 26.31
C LEU A 54 39.13 -66.59 27.21
N ASP A 55 38.12 -67.46 27.32
CA ASP A 55 38.22 -68.71 28.08
C ASP A 55 39.10 -69.79 27.40
N GLU A 56 39.18 -70.99 28.00
CA GLU A 56 39.96 -72.12 27.46
C GLU A 56 39.52 -72.56 26.07
N ALA A 57 38.25 -72.33 25.70
CA ALA A 57 37.71 -72.62 24.39
C ALA A 57 37.78 -71.41 23.42
N GLY A 58 38.47 -70.33 23.80
CA GLY A 58 38.61 -69.12 23.00
C GLY A 58 37.31 -68.32 22.92
N ARG A 59 36.44 -68.40 23.93
CA ARG A 59 35.09 -67.85 23.92
C ARG A 59 34.89 -66.71 24.92
N ALA A 60 33.97 -65.81 24.57
CA ALA A 60 33.43 -64.79 25.48
C ALA A 60 32.04 -64.32 25.03
N ASN A 61 31.18 -63.92 25.99
CA ASN A 61 29.93 -63.24 25.68
C ASN A 61 30.21 -61.76 25.40
N ILE A 62 29.95 -61.32 24.18
CA ILE A 62 30.22 -59.96 23.74
C ILE A 62 28.98 -59.43 23.01
N TYR A 63 28.20 -58.61 23.70
CA TYR A 63 27.06 -57.90 23.14
C TYR A 63 27.46 -56.45 22.87
N LEU A 64 27.24 -56.01 21.63
CA LEU A 64 27.53 -54.66 21.18
C LEU A 64 26.35 -53.75 21.47
N ASP A 65 26.63 -52.56 21.99
CA ASP A 65 25.67 -51.45 22.08
C ASP A 65 25.41 -50.82 20.69
N ASP A 66 24.60 -49.76 20.66
CA ASP A 66 24.35 -49.00 19.44
C ASP A 66 25.62 -48.34 18.84
N GLY A 67 25.57 -48.17 17.52
CA GLY A 67 26.65 -47.62 16.73
C GLY A 67 27.75 -48.63 16.37
N ALA A 68 28.74 -48.16 15.62
CA ALA A 68 29.79 -49.01 15.07
C ALA A 68 31.01 -49.13 16.01
N TYR A 69 31.63 -50.30 16.00
CA TYR A 69 32.79 -50.68 16.79
C TYR A 69 34.00 -50.92 15.89
N ARG A 70 35.19 -50.72 16.47
CA ARG A 70 36.42 -51.38 16.05
C ARG A 70 36.75 -52.46 17.05
N VAL A 71 37.00 -53.68 16.58
CA VAL A 71 37.35 -54.84 17.40
C VAL A 71 38.74 -55.33 17.02
N ARG A 72 39.65 -55.37 18.00
CA ARG A 72 41.00 -55.93 17.83
C ARG A 72 41.13 -57.19 18.66
N VAL A 73 41.53 -58.28 18.02
CA VAL A 73 41.76 -59.57 18.66
C VAL A 73 43.26 -59.80 18.72
N LEU A 74 43.79 -60.01 19.91
CA LEU A 74 45.19 -60.30 20.17
C LEU A 74 45.33 -61.69 20.80
N SER A 75 46.47 -62.35 20.58
CA SER A 75 46.84 -63.58 21.29
C SER A 75 47.08 -63.31 22.78
N ALA A 76 47.20 -64.38 23.58
CA ALA A 76 47.52 -64.27 25.01
C ALA A 76 48.83 -63.49 25.26
N ASP A 77 49.80 -63.62 24.34
CA ASP A 77 51.09 -62.93 24.39
C ASP A 77 51.07 -61.50 23.79
N GLY A 78 49.90 -61.02 23.33
CA GLY A 78 49.71 -59.67 22.80
C GLY A 78 49.98 -59.50 21.29
N GLY A 79 50.18 -60.58 20.53
CA GLY A 79 50.30 -60.52 19.07
C GLY A 79 48.95 -60.24 18.40
N LEU A 80 48.89 -59.32 17.43
CA LEU A 80 47.64 -58.99 16.72
C LEU A 80 47.20 -60.15 15.81
N ILE A 81 45.99 -60.65 16.01
CA ILE A 81 45.35 -61.67 15.16
C ILE A 81 44.42 -61.01 14.15
N ALA A 82 43.53 -60.13 14.60
CA ALA A 82 42.56 -59.47 13.73
C ALA A 82 42.29 -58.02 14.17
N ASP A 83 42.01 -57.15 13.20
CA ASP A 83 41.56 -55.78 13.42
C ASP A 83 40.42 -55.48 12.47
N THR A 84 39.20 -55.50 12.99
CA THR A 84 37.98 -55.26 12.22
C THR A 84 37.39 -53.92 12.63
N ASN A 85 37.15 -53.06 11.64
CA ASN A 85 36.52 -51.76 11.86
C ASN A 85 35.09 -51.76 11.29
N LYS A 86 34.26 -50.84 11.80
CA LYS A 86 32.86 -50.66 11.37
C LYS A 86 31.97 -51.90 11.60
N LEU A 87 32.18 -52.60 12.71
CA LEU A 87 31.31 -53.71 13.13
C LEU A 87 30.12 -53.16 13.94
N SER A 88 28.89 -53.50 13.59
CA SER A 88 27.68 -53.04 14.30
C SER A 88 26.79 -54.23 14.69
N ARG A 89 25.96 -54.06 15.73
CA ARG A 89 24.88 -55.01 16.04
C ARG A 89 23.85 -55.05 14.90
N TYR A 90 23.16 -56.17 14.76
CA TYR A 90 21.94 -56.27 13.95
C TYR A 90 20.81 -55.43 14.56
N VAL A 91 20.18 -54.60 13.73
CA VAL A 91 18.92 -53.94 14.07
C VAL A 91 17.79 -54.97 13.97
N THR A 92 16.96 -55.07 15.00
CA THR A 92 15.80 -55.96 15.01
C THR A 92 14.66 -55.38 14.16
N SER A 93 13.74 -56.22 13.68
CA SER A 93 12.55 -55.72 12.98
C SER A 93 11.72 -54.80 13.87
N THR A 94 11.63 -55.09 15.17
CA THR A 94 10.92 -54.25 16.15
C THR A 94 11.50 -52.84 16.23
N GLU A 95 12.81 -52.69 16.36
CA GLU A 95 13.47 -51.38 16.40
C GLU A 95 13.28 -50.59 15.10
N LEU A 96 13.29 -51.28 13.96
CA LEU A 96 13.01 -50.66 12.66
C LEU A 96 11.55 -50.24 12.53
N ASP A 97 10.60 -51.06 12.99
CA ASP A 97 9.17 -50.77 12.95
C ASP A 97 8.83 -49.59 13.87
N GLU A 98 9.44 -49.52 15.06
CA GLU A 98 9.30 -48.38 15.98
C GLU A 98 9.82 -47.08 15.35
N PHE A 99 10.97 -47.11 14.68
CA PHE A 99 11.49 -45.96 13.96
C PHE A 99 10.56 -45.53 12.81
N ILE A 100 10.05 -46.48 12.03
CA ILE A 100 9.09 -46.21 10.94
C ILE A 100 7.83 -45.56 11.50
N GLN A 101 7.30 -46.08 12.62
CA GLN A 101 6.12 -45.52 13.27
C GLN A 101 6.37 -44.09 13.75
N GLN A 102 7.53 -43.83 14.39
CA GLN A 102 7.88 -42.47 14.83
C GLN A 102 7.94 -41.48 13.65
N VAL A 103 8.45 -41.91 12.50
CA VAL A 103 8.48 -41.09 11.28
C VAL A 103 7.07 -40.86 10.73
N GLN A 104 6.21 -41.88 10.77
CA GLN A 104 4.80 -41.76 10.35
C GLN A 104 4.02 -40.81 11.26
N ASP A 105 4.18 -40.93 12.58
CA ASP A 105 3.54 -40.03 13.56
C ASP A 105 3.94 -38.57 13.30
N GLY A 106 5.23 -38.31 13.05
CA GLY A 106 5.72 -36.97 12.72
C GLY A 106 5.17 -36.44 11.38
N LEU A 107 4.94 -37.31 10.40
CA LEU A 107 4.30 -36.94 9.14
C LEU A 107 2.81 -36.60 9.34
N ASP A 108 2.12 -37.33 10.20
CA ASP A 108 0.73 -37.09 10.53
C ASP A 108 0.55 -35.78 11.31
N GLU A 109 1.43 -35.49 12.28
CA GLU A 109 1.49 -34.18 12.95
C GLU A 109 1.69 -33.04 11.95
N LEU A 110 2.59 -33.21 10.97
CA LEU A 110 2.81 -32.20 9.93
C LEU A 110 1.57 -31.99 9.05
N ASN A 111 0.85 -33.07 8.70
CA ASN A 111 -0.40 -32.98 7.97
C ASN A 111 -1.49 -32.23 8.76
N GLN A 112 -1.60 -32.48 10.07
CA GLN A 112 -2.53 -31.73 10.94
C GLN A 112 -2.19 -30.24 11.02
N VAL A 113 -0.89 -29.89 11.11
CA VAL A 113 -0.45 -28.49 11.09
C VAL A 113 -0.83 -27.82 9.77
N LYS A 114 -0.65 -28.50 8.63
CA LYS A 114 -1.04 -28.00 7.31
C LYS A 114 -2.54 -27.73 7.23
N GLU A 115 -3.38 -28.65 7.69
CA GLU A 115 -4.84 -28.48 7.72
C GLU A 115 -5.28 -27.34 8.64
N SER A 116 -4.63 -27.22 9.80
CA SER A 116 -4.87 -26.13 10.74
C SER A 116 -4.52 -24.76 10.14
N LEU A 117 -3.38 -24.66 9.44
CA LEU A 117 -2.99 -23.44 8.74
C LEU A 117 -3.98 -23.07 7.64
N ASN A 118 -4.41 -24.03 6.82
CA ASN A 118 -5.42 -23.79 5.80
C ASN A 118 -6.71 -23.25 6.42
N THR A 119 -7.18 -23.87 7.49
CA THR A 119 -8.39 -23.44 8.21
C THR A 119 -8.24 -22.02 8.77
N ILE A 120 -7.13 -21.71 9.44
CA ILE A 120 -6.87 -20.37 10.00
C ILE A 120 -6.84 -19.31 8.90
N VAL A 121 -6.16 -19.61 7.79
CA VAL A 121 -6.06 -18.68 6.65
C VAL A 121 -7.43 -18.45 6.02
N GLU A 122 -8.18 -19.52 5.75
CA GLU A 122 -9.53 -19.42 5.18
C GLU A 122 -10.46 -18.64 6.11
N GLN A 123 -10.50 -18.96 7.40
CA GLN A 123 -11.31 -18.23 8.38
C GLN A 123 -10.90 -16.76 8.50
N GLY A 124 -9.60 -16.47 8.49
CA GLY A 124 -9.08 -15.10 8.54
C GLY A 124 -9.47 -14.29 7.31
N ILE A 125 -9.42 -14.89 6.13
CA ILE A 125 -9.85 -14.28 4.87
C ILE A 125 -11.36 -14.05 4.87
N GLU A 126 -12.16 -15.08 5.19
CA GLU A 126 -13.61 -14.99 5.23
C GLU A 126 -14.10 -13.98 6.28
N ALA A 127 -13.42 -13.86 7.43
CA ALA A 127 -13.74 -12.86 8.45
C ALA A 127 -13.52 -11.41 7.98
N GLN A 128 -12.67 -11.19 6.96
CA GLN A 128 -12.44 -9.86 6.39
C GLN A 128 -13.27 -9.58 5.13
N LYS A 129 -13.76 -10.62 4.45
CA LYS A 129 -14.59 -10.48 3.25
C LYS A 129 -15.95 -9.87 3.58
N GLY A 130 -16.37 -8.88 2.81
CA GLY A 130 -17.70 -8.27 2.97
C GLY A 130 -17.85 -7.39 4.22
N VAL A 131 -16.75 -7.09 4.92
CA VAL A 131 -16.72 -6.15 6.06
C VAL A 131 -16.31 -4.77 5.55
N ALA A 132 -16.95 -3.70 6.06
CA ALA A 132 -16.62 -2.32 5.67
C ALA A 132 -15.15 -1.99 5.96
N GLY A 133 -14.41 -1.55 4.93
CA GLY A 133 -12.95 -1.32 5.00
C GLY A 133 -12.09 -2.60 5.06
N GLY A 134 -12.70 -3.78 4.96
CA GLY A 134 -12.04 -5.08 4.86
C GLY A 134 -11.73 -5.47 3.42
N LEU A 135 -11.72 -6.79 3.14
CA LEU A 135 -11.50 -7.31 1.80
C LEU A 135 -12.79 -7.22 0.98
N ALA A 136 -12.70 -6.65 -0.21
CA ALA A 136 -13.80 -6.63 -1.16
C ALA A 136 -14.15 -8.06 -1.59
N PRO A 137 -15.40 -8.52 -1.40
CA PRO A 137 -15.86 -9.74 -2.04
C PRO A 137 -15.91 -9.52 -3.55
N LEU A 138 -15.40 -10.50 -4.32
CA LEU A 138 -15.60 -10.54 -5.76
C LEU A 138 -17.01 -11.10 -5.98
N ASP A 139 -17.92 -10.27 -6.51
CA ASP A 139 -19.23 -10.77 -6.93
C ASP A 139 -19.11 -11.58 -8.23
N GLU A 140 -20.17 -12.30 -8.56
CA GLU A 140 -20.27 -13.18 -9.74
C GLU A 140 -20.10 -12.44 -11.08
N ASN A 141 -20.15 -11.10 -11.06
CA ASN A 141 -20.13 -10.23 -12.23
C ASN A 141 -18.87 -9.35 -12.30
N ASP A 142 -17.80 -9.71 -11.58
CA ASP A 142 -16.53 -8.95 -11.48
C ASP A 142 -16.70 -7.50 -10.97
N LYS A 143 -17.81 -7.19 -10.29
CA LYS A 143 -18.07 -5.86 -9.73
C LYS A 143 -17.74 -5.84 -8.24
N ILE A 144 -17.23 -4.69 -7.79
CA ILE A 144 -16.88 -4.43 -6.40
C ILE A 144 -17.72 -3.25 -5.91
N ASP A 145 -18.43 -3.43 -4.80
CA ASP A 145 -19.12 -2.33 -4.13
C ASP A 145 -18.09 -1.32 -3.58
N PRO A 146 -18.22 -0.02 -3.91
CA PRO A 146 -17.33 1.02 -3.40
C PRO A 146 -17.24 1.10 -1.86
N LEU A 147 -18.20 0.55 -1.12
CA LEU A 147 -18.17 0.48 0.36
C LEU A 147 -16.92 -0.23 0.91
N TYR A 148 -16.35 -1.16 0.14
CA TYR A 148 -15.14 -1.89 0.52
C TYR A 148 -13.85 -1.17 0.13
N LEU A 149 -13.95 -0.08 -0.64
CA LEU A 149 -12.81 0.69 -1.11
C LEU A 149 -12.59 1.90 -0.20
N LYS A 150 -11.32 2.32 -0.08
CA LYS A 150 -11.01 3.56 0.65
C LYS A 150 -11.60 4.75 -0.11
N THR A 151 -12.37 5.57 0.60
CA THR A 151 -13.01 6.78 0.07
C THR A 151 -12.65 8.01 0.89
N SER A 152 -12.76 9.19 0.28
CA SER A 152 -12.48 10.48 0.92
C SER A 152 -13.47 11.56 0.48
N ASP A 153 -13.79 12.45 1.43
CA ASP A 153 -14.55 13.69 1.20
C ASP A 153 -13.63 14.90 0.95
N ALA A 154 -12.33 14.77 1.22
CA ALA A 154 -11.38 15.88 1.13
C ALA A 154 -11.13 16.28 -0.34
N LEU A 155 -10.98 17.58 -0.59
CA LEU A 155 -10.84 18.15 -1.94
C LEU A 155 -9.44 18.76 -2.18
N ASP A 156 -8.58 18.73 -1.17
CA ASP A 156 -7.34 19.51 -1.08
C ASP A 156 -6.13 18.66 -0.63
N VAL A 157 -6.22 17.34 -0.80
CA VAL A 157 -5.17 16.38 -0.43
C VAL A 157 -4.73 15.56 -1.64
N ASP A 158 -3.48 15.10 -1.66
CA ASP A 158 -3.04 14.09 -2.63
C ASP A 158 -3.68 12.75 -2.28
N ASP A 159 -4.73 12.41 -3.01
CA ASP A 159 -5.56 11.23 -2.83
C ASP A 159 -5.46 10.26 -4.01
N SER A 160 -4.30 10.22 -4.70
CA SER A 160 -4.03 9.39 -5.89
C SER A 160 -4.37 7.88 -5.78
N LYS A 161 -4.69 7.37 -4.59
CA LYS A 161 -5.10 5.98 -4.32
C LYS A 161 -6.43 5.84 -3.57
N THR A 162 -7.24 6.91 -3.49
CA THR A 162 -8.49 6.95 -2.75
C THR A 162 -9.61 7.44 -3.67
N LEU A 163 -10.79 6.83 -3.60
CA LEU A 163 -11.93 7.27 -4.41
C LEU A 163 -12.62 8.48 -3.79
N ALA A 164 -13.00 9.45 -4.62
CA ALA A 164 -13.87 10.55 -4.20
C ALA A 164 -15.30 10.02 -3.92
N THR A 165 -15.91 10.47 -2.82
CA THR A 165 -17.31 10.15 -2.53
C THR A 165 -18.26 10.98 -3.41
N SER A 166 -19.52 10.54 -3.52
CA SER A 166 -20.59 11.34 -4.14
C SER A 166 -20.76 12.70 -3.46
N LYS A 167 -20.49 12.78 -2.16
CA LYS A 167 -20.47 14.02 -1.38
C LYS A 167 -19.30 14.93 -1.76
N ALA A 168 -18.10 14.38 -1.97
CA ALA A 168 -16.95 15.15 -2.46
C ALA A 168 -17.26 15.78 -3.83
N VAL A 169 -17.77 14.96 -4.76
CA VAL A 169 -18.15 15.40 -6.12
C VAL A 169 -19.24 16.47 -6.06
N LYS A 170 -20.27 16.26 -5.23
CA LYS A 170 -21.32 17.24 -5.01
C LYS A 170 -20.79 18.52 -4.38
N THR A 171 -19.89 18.42 -3.41
CA THR A 171 -19.26 19.58 -2.76
C THR A 171 -18.45 20.40 -3.77
N LEU A 172 -17.73 19.74 -4.69
CA LEU A 172 -17.03 20.41 -5.78
C LEU A 172 -18.00 21.14 -6.73
N GLN A 173 -19.13 20.50 -7.08
CA GLN A 173 -20.17 21.11 -7.91
C GLN A 173 -20.89 22.28 -7.21
N ASP A 174 -21.14 22.15 -5.91
CA ASP A 174 -21.90 23.10 -5.11
C ASP A 174 -21.05 24.32 -4.72
N LYS A 175 -19.76 24.12 -4.41
CA LYS A 175 -18.87 25.22 -4.00
C LYS A 175 -18.80 26.31 -5.07
N LYS A 176 -18.87 25.95 -6.36
CA LYS A 176 -18.67 26.88 -7.50
C LYS A 176 -17.37 27.69 -7.31
N LEU A 177 -17.01 28.54 -8.26
CA LEU A 177 -15.95 29.53 -8.04
C LEU A 177 -16.58 30.74 -7.36
N GLU A 178 -16.12 31.13 -6.18
CA GLU A 178 -16.53 32.41 -5.61
C GLU A 178 -15.87 33.55 -6.39
N LYS A 179 -16.51 34.73 -6.45
CA LYS A 179 -15.92 35.88 -7.16
C LYS A 179 -14.54 36.27 -6.61
N LYS A 180 -14.31 36.03 -5.31
CA LYS A 180 -13.01 36.26 -4.67
C LYS A 180 -11.93 35.31 -5.18
N ASP A 181 -12.30 34.16 -5.74
CA ASP A 181 -11.34 33.19 -6.28
C ASP A 181 -10.84 33.61 -7.68
N LEU A 182 -11.40 34.68 -8.26
CA LEU A 182 -10.96 35.26 -9.55
C LEU A 182 -9.71 36.15 -9.43
N ALA A 183 -9.31 36.54 -8.22
CA ALA A 183 -8.10 37.34 -7.99
C ALA A 183 -7.56 37.18 -6.56
N SER A 184 -6.27 37.43 -6.34
CA SER A 184 -5.63 37.39 -5.01
C SER A 184 -5.51 38.78 -4.38
N GLY A 185 -5.47 38.85 -3.03
CA GLY A 185 -5.26 40.07 -2.24
C GLY A 185 -6.48 40.51 -1.42
N ASP A 186 -6.28 41.48 -0.53
CA ASP A 186 -7.31 41.95 0.43
C ASP A 186 -8.24 43.04 -0.12
N ALA A 187 -7.91 43.62 -1.29
CA ALA A 187 -8.70 44.67 -1.89
C ALA A 187 -10.01 44.11 -2.50
N PRO A 188 -11.15 44.82 -2.38
CA PRO A 188 -12.40 44.37 -2.98
C PRO A 188 -12.32 44.28 -4.52
N ILE A 189 -12.99 43.26 -5.09
CA ILE A 189 -13.15 43.12 -6.55
C ILE A 189 -14.46 43.77 -6.98
N PHE A 190 -14.37 44.77 -7.87
CA PHE A 190 -15.53 45.41 -8.47
C PHE A 190 -15.65 44.98 -9.94
N ALA A 191 -16.70 44.22 -10.27
CA ALA A 191 -16.96 43.77 -11.64
C ALA A 191 -17.77 44.81 -12.42
N VAL A 192 -17.46 45.03 -13.70
CA VAL A 192 -18.27 45.88 -14.59
C VAL A 192 -19.70 45.32 -14.68
N ARG A 193 -20.70 46.14 -14.33
CA ARG A 193 -22.13 45.81 -14.29
C ARG A 193 -22.94 46.38 -15.44
N GLY A 194 -22.33 47.26 -16.22
CA GLY A 194 -22.86 47.75 -17.48
C GLY A 194 -21.74 48.28 -18.37
N TYR A 195 -21.89 48.14 -19.68
CA TYR A 195 -21.03 48.78 -20.67
C TYR A 195 -21.85 49.07 -21.91
N GLY A 196 -21.50 50.14 -22.63
CA GLY A 196 -22.20 50.47 -23.85
C GLY A 196 -21.50 51.55 -24.66
N SER A 197 -21.90 51.64 -25.92
CA SER A 197 -21.44 52.66 -26.85
C SER A 197 -22.63 53.23 -27.61
N PHE A 198 -22.64 54.54 -27.87
CA PHE A 198 -23.69 55.19 -28.67
C PHE A 198 -23.16 56.39 -29.44
N THR A 199 -23.86 56.79 -30.51
CA THR A 199 -23.48 57.92 -31.38
C THR A 199 -23.76 59.27 -30.70
N GLY A 200 -23.24 60.37 -31.26
CA GLY A 200 -23.56 61.74 -30.82
C GLY A 200 -25.04 62.14 -30.96
N ASP A 201 -25.86 61.31 -31.60
CA ASP A 201 -27.31 61.47 -31.71
C ASP A 201 -28.09 60.64 -30.68
N GLY A 202 -27.39 59.83 -29.86
CA GLY A 202 -28.00 58.94 -28.87
C GLY A 202 -28.32 57.55 -29.41
N GLU A 203 -27.91 57.21 -30.63
CA GLU A 203 -28.19 55.89 -31.19
C GLU A 203 -27.25 54.84 -30.62
N LYS A 204 -27.82 53.81 -29.99
CA LYS A 204 -27.07 52.69 -29.43
C LYS A 204 -26.29 51.94 -30.51
N ILE A 205 -25.02 51.62 -30.20
CA ILE A 205 -24.13 50.83 -31.04
C ILE A 205 -23.93 49.46 -30.40
N GLY A 206 -24.21 48.40 -31.16
CA GLY A 206 -24.06 47.02 -30.70
C GLY A 206 -25.21 46.54 -29.80
N THR A 207 -25.02 45.35 -29.22
CA THR A 207 -26.01 44.65 -28.39
C THR A 207 -25.40 44.21 -27.05
N GLY A 208 -26.25 43.98 -26.04
CA GLY A 208 -25.81 43.53 -24.71
C GLY A 208 -25.35 44.65 -23.76
N GLY A 209 -24.58 44.26 -22.73
CA GLY A 209 -23.90 45.19 -21.82
C GLY A 209 -24.75 45.86 -20.73
N ASN A 210 -25.95 45.34 -20.42
CA ASN A 210 -26.90 46.00 -19.51
C ASN A 210 -27.29 47.44 -19.96
N PHE A 211 -27.12 47.76 -21.23
CA PHE A 211 -27.44 49.06 -21.82
C PHE A 211 -28.76 48.94 -22.59
N LYS A 212 -29.81 49.62 -22.18
CA LYS A 212 -31.11 49.59 -22.88
C LYS A 212 -31.13 50.57 -24.04
N SER A 213 -30.95 51.86 -23.73
CA SER A 213 -30.97 52.94 -24.72
C SER A 213 -30.21 54.16 -24.22
N ALA A 214 -29.76 54.99 -25.15
CA ALA A 214 -29.36 56.36 -24.87
C ALA A 214 -30.38 57.29 -25.53
N THR A 215 -30.68 58.41 -24.91
CA THR A 215 -31.56 59.44 -25.47
C THR A 215 -30.87 60.77 -25.34
N ARG A 216 -30.66 61.46 -26.46
CA ARG A 216 -30.16 62.82 -26.44
C ARG A 216 -31.27 63.77 -25.96
N ILE A 217 -31.03 64.45 -24.85
CA ILE A 217 -31.94 65.45 -24.29
C ILE A 217 -31.73 66.80 -24.96
N SER A 218 -30.46 67.21 -25.06
CA SER A 218 -30.02 68.43 -25.73
C SER A 218 -28.61 68.24 -26.27
N MET A 219 -28.04 69.27 -26.89
CA MET A 219 -26.65 69.23 -27.34
C MET A 219 -25.70 68.86 -26.19
N GLY A 220 -24.92 67.81 -26.38
CA GLY A 220 -23.96 67.26 -25.43
C GLY A 220 -24.56 66.69 -24.14
N LEU A 221 -25.89 66.48 -24.05
CA LEU A 221 -26.54 65.91 -22.87
C LEU A 221 -27.33 64.66 -23.24
N PHE A 222 -26.97 63.54 -22.63
CA PHE A 222 -27.54 62.23 -22.92
C PHE A 222 -28.02 61.57 -21.63
N GLU A 223 -29.22 61.01 -21.66
CA GLU A 223 -29.72 60.09 -20.64
C GLU A 223 -29.52 58.65 -21.12
N VAL A 224 -28.87 57.84 -20.29
CA VAL A 224 -28.68 56.42 -20.54
C VAL A 224 -29.61 55.65 -19.61
N GLU A 225 -30.33 54.69 -20.20
CA GLU A 225 -31.16 53.73 -19.46
C GLU A 225 -30.48 52.35 -19.47
N LEU A 226 -30.39 51.73 -18.31
CA LEU A 226 -29.92 50.37 -18.11
C LEU A 226 -31.07 49.38 -18.29
N GLU A 227 -30.77 48.19 -18.81
CA GLU A 227 -31.78 47.14 -19.04
C GLU A 227 -32.23 46.51 -17.70
N THR A 228 -31.28 46.28 -16.81
CA THR A 228 -31.43 45.70 -15.48
C THR A 228 -31.01 46.73 -14.44
N PRO A 229 -31.86 47.01 -13.42
CA PRO A 229 -31.52 47.93 -12.34
C PRO A 229 -30.23 47.55 -11.60
N MET A 230 -29.41 48.55 -11.31
CA MET A 230 -28.31 48.45 -10.34
C MET A 230 -28.87 48.26 -8.92
N PRO A 231 -28.11 47.64 -7.99
CA PRO A 231 -28.57 47.41 -6.62
C PRO A 231 -28.99 48.69 -5.88
N ASP A 232 -28.29 49.79 -6.14
CA ASP A 232 -28.57 51.12 -5.62
C ASP A 232 -28.11 52.19 -6.63
N ALA A 233 -28.30 53.47 -6.30
CA ALA A 233 -27.99 54.60 -7.18
C ALA A 233 -26.54 55.13 -7.07
N ASN A 234 -25.70 54.57 -6.20
CA ASN A 234 -24.32 55.03 -5.94
C ASN A 234 -23.26 54.31 -6.82
N TYR A 235 -23.65 53.71 -7.94
CA TYR A 235 -22.69 53.11 -8.87
C TYR A 235 -21.83 54.15 -9.58
N CYS A 236 -20.63 53.74 -9.98
CA CYS A 236 -19.70 54.61 -10.69
C CYS A 236 -19.92 54.51 -12.20
N VAL A 237 -20.04 55.66 -12.88
CA VAL A 237 -20.09 55.74 -14.34
C VAL A 237 -18.78 56.35 -14.82
N LEU A 238 -18.11 55.64 -15.73
CA LEU A 238 -16.85 56.08 -16.34
C LEU A 238 -17.07 56.24 -17.84
N PRO A 239 -17.51 57.42 -18.30
CA PRO A 239 -17.73 57.70 -19.70
C PRO A 239 -16.45 58.19 -20.39
N THR A 240 -16.38 57.96 -21.69
CA THR A 240 -15.37 58.50 -22.61
C THR A 240 -16.07 58.90 -23.90
N CYS A 241 -15.50 59.85 -24.63
CA CYS A 241 -16.00 60.22 -25.95
C CYS A 241 -14.88 60.26 -26.99
N THR A 242 -15.25 60.09 -28.26
CA THR A 242 -14.33 60.24 -29.38
C THR A 242 -14.60 61.52 -30.15
N ARG A 243 -13.51 62.08 -30.68
CA ARG A 243 -13.51 63.25 -31.55
C ARG A 243 -13.18 62.80 -32.98
N GLN A 244 -13.97 63.28 -33.94
CA GLN A 244 -13.74 63.12 -35.38
C GLN A 244 -13.63 64.49 -36.08
N GLY A 245 -14.30 65.53 -35.58
CA GLY A 245 -14.31 66.88 -36.13
C GLY A 245 -13.69 67.96 -35.22
N GLY A 246 -13.57 69.18 -35.74
CA GLY A 246 -13.07 70.35 -35.00
C GLY A 246 -14.01 70.85 -33.89
N GLY A 247 -15.30 70.52 -33.95
CA GLY A 247 -16.35 70.97 -33.04
C GLY A 247 -16.97 69.89 -32.14
N ASP A 248 -16.37 68.70 -32.09
CA ASP A 248 -16.86 67.60 -31.24
C ASP A 248 -16.43 67.81 -29.79
N ALA A 249 -17.22 67.30 -28.85
CA ALA A 249 -16.82 67.24 -27.45
C ALA A 249 -15.53 66.43 -27.26
N GLN A 250 -14.70 66.87 -26.31
CA GLN A 250 -13.40 66.27 -25.99
C GLN A 250 -13.40 65.55 -24.65
N ALA A 251 -14.40 65.78 -23.82
CA ALA A 251 -14.59 65.07 -22.56
C ALA A 251 -16.05 64.66 -22.40
N ALA A 252 -16.25 63.50 -21.77
CA ALA A 252 -17.53 63.04 -21.30
C ALA A 252 -17.42 62.84 -19.79
N ASN A 253 -18.41 63.32 -19.05
CA ASN A 253 -18.47 63.21 -17.60
C ASN A 253 -19.89 62.86 -17.16
N PRO A 254 -20.09 62.20 -16.01
CA PRO A 254 -21.41 62.10 -15.39
C PRO A 254 -21.99 63.51 -15.14
N ASP A 255 -23.28 63.67 -15.38
CA ASP A 255 -24.00 64.92 -15.09
C ASP A 255 -24.25 65.07 -13.59
N GLY A 256 -23.48 65.93 -12.92
CA GLY A 256 -23.64 66.22 -11.50
C GLY A 256 -24.98 66.90 -11.14
N GLY A 257 -25.73 67.41 -12.12
CA GLY A 257 -27.06 67.99 -11.93
C GLY A 257 -28.20 66.97 -11.94
N PHE A 258 -27.92 65.71 -12.33
CA PHE A 258 -28.91 64.66 -12.40
C PHE A 258 -28.82 63.73 -11.19
N ALA A 259 -29.95 63.53 -10.51
CA ALA A 259 -30.07 62.51 -9.48
C ALA A 259 -30.10 61.12 -10.15
N GLN A 260 -28.92 60.49 -10.23
CA GLN A 260 -28.77 59.12 -10.72
C GLN A 260 -29.77 58.18 -10.03
N THR A 261 -30.35 57.26 -10.80
CA THR A 261 -31.26 56.22 -10.30
C THR A 261 -30.65 54.85 -10.55
N THR A 262 -31.25 53.78 -10.01
CA THR A 262 -30.81 52.41 -10.26
C THR A 262 -30.85 52.01 -11.74
N THR A 263 -31.61 52.71 -12.59
CA THR A 263 -31.74 52.40 -14.02
C THR A 263 -31.26 53.51 -14.93
N LYS A 264 -30.98 54.71 -14.42
CA LYS A 264 -30.67 55.85 -15.28
C LYS A 264 -29.56 56.69 -14.72
N PHE A 265 -28.71 57.16 -15.64
CA PHE A 265 -27.71 58.20 -15.38
C PHE A 265 -27.64 59.12 -16.59
N ARG A 266 -26.99 60.27 -16.41
CA ARG A 266 -26.78 61.23 -17.50
C ARG A 266 -25.30 61.46 -17.73
N ILE A 267 -24.95 61.61 -18.99
CA ILE A 267 -23.62 62.00 -19.45
C ILE A 267 -23.71 63.37 -20.08
N ILE A 268 -22.83 64.26 -19.64
CA ILE A 268 -22.55 65.54 -20.29
C ILE A 268 -21.25 65.46 -21.07
N CYS A 269 -21.26 66.05 -22.25
CA CYS A 269 -20.11 66.11 -23.15
C CYS A 269 -19.76 67.57 -23.42
N ALA A 270 -18.51 67.94 -23.12
CA ALA A 270 -18.02 69.32 -23.21
C ALA A 270 -16.74 69.40 -24.07
N TYR A 271 -16.48 70.60 -24.60
CA TYR A 271 -15.26 70.89 -25.33
C TYR A 271 -14.17 71.37 -24.38
N GLY A 272 -12.97 70.77 -24.43
CA GLY A 272 -11.81 71.23 -23.65
C GLY A 272 -11.71 70.71 -22.22
N GLY A 273 -12.58 69.80 -21.78
CA GLY A 273 -12.53 69.19 -20.44
C GLY A 273 -13.13 70.05 -19.33
N ASP A 274 -13.00 71.37 -19.41
CA ASP A 274 -13.83 72.32 -18.67
C ASP A 274 -15.02 72.74 -19.56
N ASN A 275 -16.16 73.07 -18.97
CA ASN A 275 -17.38 73.42 -19.72
C ASN A 275 -17.37 74.85 -20.27
N THR A 276 -16.19 75.49 -20.40
CA THR A 276 -16.04 76.92 -20.69
C THR A 276 -16.61 77.32 -22.05
N GLN A 277 -16.58 76.41 -23.03
CA GLN A 277 -17.12 76.63 -24.38
C GLN A 277 -18.55 76.08 -24.57
N GLY A 278 -19.12 75.47 -23.53
CA GLY A 278 -20.44 74.84 -23.56
C GLY A 278 -20.41 73.34 -23.90
N TYR A 279 -21.61 72.78 -24.07
CA TYR A 279 -21.80 71.36 -24.39
C TYR A 279 -21.81 71.10 -25.89
N PHE A 280 -21.22 69.99 -26.30
CA PHE A 280 -21.10 69.60 -27.70
C PHE A 280 -21.40 68.11 -27.86
N ASN A 281 -21.91 67.71 -29.02
CA ASN A 281 -22.05 66.29 -29.33
C ASN A 281 -20.68 65.73 -29.76
N PRO A 282 -20.21 64.61 -29.20
CA PRO A 282 -19.07 63.90 -29.74
C PRO A 282 -19.50 62.98 -30.89
N SER A 283 -18.56 62.40 -31.63
CA SER A 283 -18.90 61.41 -32.66
C SER A 283 -19.40 60.09 -32.08
N ARG A 284 -18.88 59.70 -30.90
CA ARG A 284 -19.29 58.50 -30.16
C ARG A 284 -19.00 58.67 -28.68
N ILE A 285 -19.80 58.02 -27.85
CA ILE A 285 -19.61 57.88 -26.41
C ILE A 285 -19.45 56.39 -26.10
N ASN A 286 -18.52 56.04 -25.21
CA ASN A 286 -18.47 54.73 -24.56
C ASN A 286 -18.54 54.92 -23.06
N PHE A 287 -19.15 53.98 -22.34
CA PHE A 287 -19.17 54.00 -20.89
C PHE A 287 -19.01 52.62 -20.31
N ILE A 288 -18.49 52.56 -19.09
CA ILE A 288 -18.59 51.40 -18.21
C ILE A 288 -19.25 51.84 -16.90
N VAL A 289 -19.95 50.90 -16.27
CA VAL A 289 -20.60 51.04 -14.98
C VAL A 289 -20.05 50.00 -14.03
N ILE A 290 -19.64 50.42 -12.84
CA ILE A 290 -19.08 49.57 -11.79
C ILE A 290 -19.98 49.66 -10.55
#